data_AF-F6URL5-F1
#
_entry.id   AF-F6URL5-F1
#
_cell.length_a   1.000
_cell.length_b   1.000
_cell.length_c   1.000
_cell.angle_alpha   90.00
_cell.angle_beta   90.00
_cell.angle_gamma   90.00
#
_symmetry.space_group_name_H-M   'P 1'
#
loop_
_entity.id
_entity.type
_entity.pdbx_description
1 polymer ?
#
loop_
_entity_poly.entity_id
_entity_poly.type
_entity_poly.pdbx_seq_one_letter_code
_entity_poly.pdbx_strand_id
1 'polypeptide(L)'
;MEEISSSGHPQDKSELVVPRSRTSNAATLSQTRTAAPNRTASIGQCQGRRDISPLPRAQLETLASIEDEREFMRASQVRGRYQRRSSIPAEAFGPSEGEEELMEETTVVWAIYPKSEEQVRKLKEACKDLLPFRGLEDELLLQIFSAMFEKKVLPQEHVVEQGEDGDHFYVIEDGIFDVIVQNNSQHNIIGQYKHMGAFGELALMYSYPRPATIVAITEGSLWGLDRPTFRTITVTFQLEKKKKIQMLLSNVPFFKSLEDTESVKILDVVEENNYQSGECIFPKGQTSDKFYIVESGEVKIVGEKLGSKEAEIVRHHEEDFFGESALISNKPRTTSAYAVGKVKCIVMDVQALERVLGPYMDILKRDMSQYEELIKLLGPQIDTKA
;
A
#
# COMPACT_ATOMS: atom_id res chain seq x y z
N MET A 1 -40.48 -23.64 57.42
CA MET A 1 -41.53 -22.67 57.04
C MET A 1 -41.38 -22.48 55.55
N GLU A 2 -42.24 -22.89 54.64
CA GLU A 2 -43.55 -23.57 54.56
C GLU A 2 -43.59 -24.15 53.12
N GLU A 3 -43.91 -25.43 52.95
CA GLU A 3 -45.14 -25.98 52.32
C GLU A 3 -45.24 -25.89 50.77
N ILE A 4 -45.21 -27.04 50.06
CA ILE A 4 -46.33 -27.83 49.47
C ILE A 4 -46.97 -27.18 48.21
N SER A 5 -46.91 -27.86 47.06
CA SER A 5 -48.10 -28.38 46.36
C SER A 5 -47.77 -29.01 44.99
N SER A 6 -48.54 -30.05 44.68
CA SER A 6 -48.49 -30.91 43.49
C SER A 6 -49.30 -30.36 42.30
N SER A 7 -49.02 -30.80 41.07
CA SER A 7 -49.96 -31.62 40.26
C SER A 7 -49.53 -31.77 38.78
N GLY A 8 -49.78 -32.97 38.22
CA GLY A 8 -50.45 -33.12 36.92
C GLY A 8 -49.63 -33.22 35.63
N HIS A 9 -49.41 -34.46 35.17
CA HIS A 9 -49.18 -34.92 33.78
C HIS A 9 -50.45 -34.69 32.88
N PRO A 10 -50.54 -34.97 31.54
CA PRO A 10 -49.56 -35.51 30.54
C PRO A 10 -49.76 -35.09 29.03
N GLN A 11 -48.98 -35.72 28.11
CA GLN A 11 -49.16 -36.06 26.65
C GLN A 11 -49.42 -34.94 25.60
N ASP A 12 -48.59 -34.72 24.55
CA ASP A 12 -48.18 -35.48 23.34
C ASP A 12 -48.94 -35.08 22.05
N LYS A 13 -48.18 -34.99 20.95
CA LYS A 13 -48.51 -34.87 19.50
C LYS A 13 -48.76 -33.49 18.89
N SER A 14 -47.81 -33.05 18.05
CA SER A 14 -48.11 -32.50 16.72
C SER A 14 -46.91 -32.61 15.77
N GLU A 15 -47.24 -32.95 14.53
CA GLU A 15 -46.40 -33.31 13.39
C GLU A 15 -45.53 -32.15 12.88
N LEU A 16 -44.27 -32.44 12.53
CA LEU A 16 -43.41 -31.52 11.78
C LEU A 16 -43.45 -31.87 10.29
N VAL A 17 -44.20 -31.04 9.55
CA VAL A 17 -44.41 -31.08 8.11
C VAL A 17 -43.19 -30.47 7.39
N VAL A 18 -42.62 -31.24 6.46
CA VAL A 18 -41.60 -30.81 5.48
C VAL A 18 -42.28 -30.04 4.34
N PRO A 19 -41.84 -28.82 3.96
CA PRO A 19 -42.29 -28.22 2.71
C PRO A 19 -41.36 -28.59 1.55
N ARG A 20 -41.99 -29.17 0.53
CA ARG A 20 -41.43 -29.49 -0.80
C ARG A 20 -41.19 -28.23 -1.63
N SER A 21 -40.17 -28.34 -2.47
CA SER A 21 -39.86 -27.54 -3.66
C SER A 21 -41.09 -27.13 -4.48
N ARG A 22 -41.20 -25.83 -4.78
CA ARG A 22 -42.07 -25.29 -5.84
C ARG A 22 -41.22 -24.71 -6.96
N THR A 23 -41.35 -25.35 -8.11
CA THR A 23 -41.12 -24.81 -9.45
C THR A 23 -42.05 -23.63 -9.72
N SER A 24 -41.54 -22.53 -10.28
CA SER A 24 -42.37 -21.57 -11.00
C SER A 24 -41.62 -20.98 -12.19
N ASN A 25 -42.27 -21.13 -13.34
CA ASN A 25 -41.94 -20.56 -14.65
C ASN A 25 -41.65 -19.05 -14.59
N ALA A 26 -40.62 -18.61 -15.32
CA ALA A 26 -40.47 -17.21 -15.71
C ALA A 26 -40.40 -17.13 -17.24
N ALA A 27 -41.33 -16.36 -17.77
CA ALA A 27 -41.62 -16.21 -19.18
C ALA A 27 -40.61 -15.32 -19.91
N THR A 28 -40.37 -15.71 -21.15
CA THR A 28 -39.67 -15.00 -22.23
C THR A 28 -40.25 -13.61 -22.47
N LEU A 29 -39.43 -12.56 -22.39
CA LEU A 29 -39.69 -11.25 -22.96
C LEU A 29 -38.52 -10.85 -23.85
N SER A 30 -38.68 -11.13 -25.13
CA SER A 30 -37.89 -10.61 -26.24
C SER A 30 -38.17 -9.12 -26.42
N GLN A 31 -37.15 -8.27 -26.22
CA GLN A 31 -37.17 -6.89 -26.70
C GLN A 31 -36.10 -6.73 -27.79
N THR A 32 -36.61 -6.60 -29.02
CA THR A 32 -35.92 -6.12 -30.20
C THR A 32 -35.68 -4.61 -30.07
N ARG A 33 -34.44 -4.16 -30.30
CA ARG A 33 -34.16 -2.74 -30.57
C ARG A 33 -33.04 -2.60 -31.61
N THR A 34 -33.50 -2.54 -32.85
CA THR A 34 -33.12 -1.64 -33.95
C THR A 34 -31.71 -1.06 -33.96
N ALA A 35 -30.92 -1.50 -34.95
CA ALA A 35 -29.70 -0.87 -35.42
C ALA A 35 -29.98 0.37 -36.29
N ALA A 36 -29.14 1.40 -36.16
CA ALA A 36 -29.05 2.54 -37.08
C ALA A 36 -27.57 3.01 -37.15
N PRO A 37 -27.15 3.68 -38.24
CA PRO A 37 -25.88 3.39 -38.92
C PRO A 37 -24.71 4.28 -38.51
N ASN A 38 -23.50 3.71 -38.56
CA ASN A 38 -22.23 4.42 -38.45
C ASN A 38 -21.98 5.30 -39.68
N ARG A 39 -21.87 6.61 -39.43
CA ARG A 39 -21.35 7.59 -40.39
C ARG A 39 -19.83 7.49 -40.47
N THR A 40 -19.34 7.30 -41.68
CA THR A 40 -17.96 7.50 -42.10
C THR A 40 -17.59 8.99 -42.02
N ALA A 41 -16.53 9.31 -41.31
CA ALA A 41 -15.86 10.61 -41.38
C ALA A 41 -14.36 10.38 -41.56
N SER A 42 -13.87 10.75 -42.75
CA SER A 42 -12.48 10.83 -43.15
C SER A 42 -11.76 11.99 -42.46
N ILE A 43 -10.63 11.75 -41.81
CA ILE A 43 -9.70 12.80 -41.40
C ILE A 43 -8.26 12.38 -41.75
N GLY A 44 -7.71 13.06 -42.76
CA GLY A 44 -6.43 13.77 -42.72
C GLY A 44 -5.15 13.02 -42.35
N GLN A 45 -4.35 12.72 -43.36
CA GLN A 45 -2.90 12.54 -43.24
C GLN A 45 -2.23 13.80 -42.65
N CYS A 46 -1.40 13.63 -41.63
CA CYS A 46 -0.33 14.59 -41.30
C CYS A 46 0.97 13.82 -41.04
N GLN A 47 1.97 14.10 -41.89
CA GLN A 47 3.34 13.64 -41.78
C GLN A 47 4.06 14.41 -40.65
N GLY A 48 4.89 13.71 -39.88
CA GLY A 48 5.75 14.32 -38.87
C GLY A 48 6.71 13.29 -38.26
N ARG A 49 7.70 12.85 -39.04
CA ARG A 49 8.86 12.12 -38.51
C ARG A 49 9.68 13.08 -37.63
N ARG A 50 9.81 12.76 -36.34
CA ARG A 50 10.91 13.23 -35.51
C ARG A 50 11.71 12.00 -35.11
N ASP A 51 12.95 11.98 -35.55
CA ASP A 51 13.95 10.96 -35.23
C ASP A 51 14.18 10.93 -33.71
N ILE A 52 13.88 9.79 -33.08
CA ILE A 52 14.26 9.48 -31.71
C ILE A 52 15.40 8.48 -31.84
N SER A 53 16.61 8.92 -31.51
CA SER A 53 17.79 8.07 -31.35
C SER A 53 17.53 6.98 -30.30
N PRO A 54 17.83 5.69 -30.55
CA PRO A 54 17.59 4.63 -29.56
C PRO A 54 18.54 4.76 -28.36
N LEU A 55 17.98 4.65 -27.16
CA LEU A 55 18.71 4.47 -25.90
C LEU A 55 19.49 3.13 -25.89
N PRO A 56 20.54 2.99 -25.04
CA PRO A 56 21.50 1.88 -25.11
C PRO A 56 20.87 0.51 -24.78
N ARG A 57 21.26 -0.50 -25.56
CA ARG A 57 20.76 -1.90 -25.57
C ARG A 57 20.79 -2.67 -24.23
N ALA A 58 21.37 -2.14 -23.16
CA ALA A 58 21.54 -2.87 -21.89
C ALA A 58 20.27 -2.90 -21.00
N GLN A 59 19.26 -2.07 -21.27
CA GLN A 59 18.00 -2.03 -20.51
C GLN A 59 16.86 -2.87 -21.14
N LEU A 60 17.07 -3.43 -22.33
CA LEU A 60 16.03 -4.18 -23.06
C LEU A 60 15.92 -5.65 -22.65
N GLU A 61 16.98 -6.25 -22.09
CA GLU A 61 17.00 -7.69 -21.78
C GLU A 61 16.17 -8.05 -20.53
N THR A 62 16.03 -7.15 -19.55
CA THR A 62 15.19 -7.38 -18.34
C THR A 62 13.70 -7.15 -18.60
N LEU A 63 13.36 -6.22 -19.50
CA LEU A 63 11.97 -6.00 -19.95
C LEU A 63 11.49 -7.15 -20.84
N ALA A 64 12.39 -7.74 -21.63
CA ALA A 64 12.08 -8.87 -22.50
C ALA A 64 11.54 -10.07 -21.72
N SER A 65 12.12 -10.44 -20.57
CA SER A 65 11.62 -11.59 -19.78
C SER A 65 10.23 -11.38 -19.18
N ILE A 66 9.88 -10.14 -18.79
CA ILE A 66 8.56 -9.81 -18.22
C ILE A 66 7.51 -9.72 -19.32
N GLU A 67 7.84 -9.11 -20.47
CA GLU A 67 6.97 -9.10 -21.64
C GLU A 67 6.80 -10.51 -22.21
N ASP A 68 7.86 -11.32 -22.27
CA ASP A 68 7.81 -12.71 -22.75
C ASP A 68 6.98 -13.61 -21.81
N GLU A 69 7.09 -13.50 -20.48
CA GLU A 69 6.20 -14.24 -19.57
C GLU A 69 4.74 -13.77 -19.69
N ARG A 70 4.48 -12.47 -19.80
CA ARG A 70 3.11 -11.92 -19.94
C ARG A 70 2.50 -12.22 -21.31
N GLU A 71 3.29 -12.13 -22.36
CA GLU A 71 2.91 -12.43 -23.74
C GLU A 71 2.75 -13.93 -23.92
N PHE A 72 3.55 -14.75 -23.23
CA PHE A 72 3.34 -16.20 -23.12
C PHE A 72 2.10 -16.55 -22.31
N MET A 73 1.81 -15.89 -21.19
CA MET A 73 0.54 -16.05 -20.44
C MET A 73 -0.66 -15.64 -21.29
N ARG A 74 -0.54 -14.59 -22.10
CA ARG A 74 -1.55 -14.25 -23.12
C ARG A 74 -1.62 -15.31 -24.21
N ALA A 75 -0.50 -15.82 -24.72
CA ALA A 75 -0.46 -16.78 -25.81
C ALA A 75 -0.93 -18.19 -25.40
N SER A 76 -0.69 -18.60 -24.15
CA SER A 76 -1.24 -19.81 -23.54
C SER A 76 -2.74 -19.67 -23.25
N GLN A 77 -3.25 -18.44 -23.02
CA GLN A 77 -4.69 -18.14 -22.98
C GLN A 77 -5.36 -18.14 -24.37
N VAL A 78 -4.62 -18.09 -25.49
CA VAL A 78 -5.21 -18.02 -26.85
C VAL A 78 -5.87 -19.33 -27.31
N ARG A 79 -5.76 -20.43 -26.55
CA ARG A 79 -6.50 -21.67 -26.83
C ARG A 79 -7.69 -21.89 -25.90
N GLY A 80 -8.66 -21.00 -25.99
CA GLY A 80 -10.00 -21.25 -25.44
C GLY A 80 -10.89 -20.03 -25.51
N ARG A 81 -11.74 -19.93 -26.55
CA ARG A 81 -12.67 -18.80 -26.75
C ARG A 81 -13.64 -18.53 -25.58
N TYR A 82 -13.70 -19.40 -24.56
CA TYR A 82 -14.37 -19.18 -23.28
C TYR A 82 -13.71 -20.04 -22.18
N GLN A 83 -12.59 -19.58 -21.60
CA GLN A 83 -12.11 -20.15 -20.33
C GLN A 83 -12.87 -19.51 -19.16
N ARG A 84 -13.41 -20.34 -18.27
CA ARG A 84 -14.02 -19.88 -17.02
C ARG A 84 -12.92 -19.29 -16.14
N ARG A 85 -13.12 -18.07 -15.63
CA ARG A 85 -12.23 -17.49 -14.62
C ARG A 85 -12.36 -18.31 -13.33
N SER A 86 -11.25 -18.83 -12.83
CA SER A 86 -11.18 -19.48 -11.52
C SER A 86 -10.89 -18.45 -10.43
N SER A 87 -11.40 -18.69 -9.23
CA SER A 87 -10.99 -17.95 -8.03
C SER A 87 -9.57 -18.37 -7.63
N ILE A 88 -8.76 -17.42 -7.18
CA ILE A 88 -7.45 -17.68 -6.59
C ILE A 88 -7.56 -17.40 -5.09
N PRO A 89 -7.45 -18.41 -4.22
CA PRO A 89 -7.40 -18.18 -2.79
C PRO A 89 -6.01 -17.68 -2.39
N ALA A 90 -5.97 -16.70 -1.49
CA ALA A 90 -4.79 -16.39 -0.70
C ALA A 90 -4.95 -17.07 0.66
N GLU A 91 -3.85 -17.54 1.25
CA GLU A 91 -3.86 -18.00 2.65
C GLU A 91 -4.35 -16.86 3.54
N ALA A 92 -5.27 -17.19 4.45
CA ALA A 92 -5.79 -16.23 5.42
C ALA A 92 -4.62 -15.78 6.31
N PHE A 93 -4.33 -14.48 6.25
CA PHE A 93 -3.44 -13.83 7.19
C PHE A 93 -4.33 -12.93 8.03
N GLY A 94 -4.74 -13.42 9.19
CA GLY A 94 -5.20 -12.53 10.25
C GLY A 94 -4.00 -12.24 11.13
N PRO A 95 -3.78 -11.00 11.59
CA PRO A 95 -3.24 -10.87 12.94
C PRO A 95 -4.27 -11.63 13.78
N SER A 96 -3.96 -12.85 14.20
CA SER A 96 -4.95 -13.65 14.93
C SER A 96 -5.45 -12.85 16.13
N GLU A 97 -6.73 -12.97 16.49
CA GLU A 97 -7.23 -12.45 17.78
C GLU A 97 -6.42 -13.18 18.87
N GLY A 98 -5.33 -12.54 19.33
CA GLY A 98 -4.25 -13.14 20.14
C GLY A 98 -2.84 -12.73 19.68
N GLU A 99 -2.61 -12.53 18.39
CA GLU A 99 -1.37 -11.95 17.85
C GLU A 99 -1.31 -10.43 17.98
N GLU A 100 -2.43 -9.71 18.06
CA GLU A 100 -2.39 -8.29 18.43
C GLU A 100 -1.82 -8.09 19.85
N GLU A 101 -2.12 -9.00 20.79
CA GLU A 101 -1.51 -9.02 22.13
C GLU A 101 -0.07 -9.55 22.11
N LEU A 102 0.27 -10.55 21.27
CA LEU A 102 1.68 -10.96 21.09
C LEU A 102 2.52 -9.92 20.33
N MET A 103 1.93 -9.05 19.50
CA MET A 103 2.64 -7.97 18.81
C MET A 103 3.03 -6.83 19.76
N GLU A 104 2.41 -6.72 20.93
CA GLU A 104 2.82 -5.74 21.95
C GLU A 104 4.05 -6.17 22.78
N GLU A 105 4.36 -7.47 22.85
CA GLU A 105 5.49 -7.98 23.66
C GLU A 105 6.50 -8.87 22.93
N THR A 106 6.19 -9.38 21.74
CA THR A 106 7.11 -10.21 20.95
C THR A 106 7.41 -9.54 19.62
N THR A 107 8.57 -8.89 19.55
CA THR A 107 9.22 -8.52 18.28
C THR A 107 9.15 -9.73 17.34
N VAL A 108 8.41 -9.63 16.24
CA VAL A 108 8.33 -10.72 15.27
C VAL A 108 9.72 -10.90 14.68
N VAL A 109 10.39 -11.99 15.05
CA VAL A 109 11.79 -12.24 14.67
C VAL A 109 11.80 -12.97 13.33
N TRP A 110 11.89 -12.25 12.22
CA TRP A 110 12.41 -12.84 10.99
C TRP A 110 13.93 -12.91 11.05
N ALA A 111 14.52 -13.86 10.32
CA ALA A 111 15.97 -13.97 10.23
C ALA A 111 16.54 -12.77 9.47
N ILE A 112 17.58 -12.13 10.02
CA ILE A 112 18.27 -11.01 9.38
C ILE A 112 19.57 -11.53 8.77
N TYR A 113 19.69 -11.38 7.45
CA TYR A 113 20.85 -11.71 6.66
C TYR A 113 21.55 -10.43 6.21
N PRO A 114 22.67 -10.03 6.86
CA PRO A 114 23.36 -8.80 6.53
C PRO A 114 23.89 -8.83 5.09
N LYS A 115 23.72 -7.72 4.38
CA LYS A 115 24.12 -7.54 2.98
C LYS A 115 25.02 -6.33 2.84
N SER A 116 25.95 -6.39 1.90
CA SER A 116 26.76 -5.23 1.52
C SER A 116 25.92 -4.17 0.81
N GLU A 117 26.38 -2.92 0.82
CA GLU A 117 25.72 -1.81 0.12
C GLU A 117 25.56 -2.09 -1.39
N GLU A 118 26.55 -2.77 -2.00
CA GLU A 118 26.51 -3.15 -3.42
C GLU A 118 25.41 -4.16 -3.71
N GLN A 119 25.25 -5.18 -2.85
CA GLN A 119 24.19 -6.19 -2.97
C GLN A 119 22.80 -5.55 -2.80
N VAL A 120 22.64 -4.67 -1.81
CA VAL A 120 21.39 -3.93 -1.60
C VAL A 120 21.06 -3.06 -2.82
N ARG A 121 22.06 -2.42 -3.43
CA ARG A 121 21.86 -1.63 -4.66
C ARG A 121 21.39 -2.50 -5.83
N LYS A 122 21.97 -3.69 -6.02
CA LYS A 122 21.53 -4.65 -7.05
C LYS A 122 20.08 -5.12 -6.81
N LEU A 123 19.75 -5.48 -5.57
CA LEU A 123 18.39 -5.88 -5.17
C LEU A 123 17.37 -4.76 -5.43
N LYS A 124 17.70 -3.51 -5.07
CA LYS A 124 16.87 -2.34 -5.36
C LYS A 124 16.59 -2.19 -6.85
N GLU A 125 17.63 -2.32 -7.69
CA GLU A 125 17.47 -2.20 -9.14
C GLU A 125 16.65 -3.35 -9.73
N ALA A 126 16.89 -4.59 -9.30
CA ALA A 126 16.17 -5.77 -9.78
C ALA A 126 14.68 -5.77 -9.38
N CYS A 127 14.34 -5.23 -8.21
CA CYS A 127 12.98 -5.23 -7.69
C CYS A 127 12.15 -4.00 -8.05
N LYS A 128 12.76 -2.92 -8.56
CA LYS A 128 12.11 -1.60 -8.74
C LYS A 128 10.81 -1.63 -9.57
N ASP A 129 10.80 -2.43 -10.64
CA ASP A 129 9.67 -2.50 -11.58
C ASP A 129 8.71 -3.67 -11.31
N LEU A 130 9.02 -4.51 -10.31
CA LEU A 130 8.22 -5.68 -9.97
C LEU A 130 6.97 -5.28 -9.18
N LEU A 131 5.84 -5.91 -9.50
CA LEU A 131 4.53 -5.51 -8.96
C LEU A 131 4.46 -5.50 -7.42
N PRO A 132 4.99 -6.52 -6.69
CA PRO A 132 4.91 -6.52 -5.22
C PRO A 132 5.75 -5.42 -4.54
N PHE A 133 6.76 -4.88 -5.23
CA PHE A 133 7.74 -3.94 -4.68
C PHE A 133 7.55 -2.51 -5.18
N ARG A 134 6.72 -2.33 -6.21
CA ARG A 134 6.48 -1.04 -6.82
C ARG A 134 5.74 -0.11 -5.86
N GLY A 135 6.37 1.02 -5.57
CA GLY A 135 5.78 2.06 -4.71
C GLY A 135 5.89 1.77 -3.21
N LEU A 136 6.67 0.76 -2.82
CA LEU A 136 7.04 0.57 -1.41
C LEU A 136 8.06 1.62 -0.97
N GLU A 137 8.00 1.97 0.30
CA GLU A 137 8.96 2.88 0.95
C GLU A 137 10.33 2.22 1.06
N ASP A 138 11.39 3.04 0.98
CA ASP A 138 12.77 2.57 1.05
C ASP A 138 13.07 1.82 2.37
N GLU A 139 12.45 2.24 3.48
CA GLU A 139 12.61 1.60 4.78
C GLU A 139 12.05 0.17 4.79
N LEU A 140 10.84 -0.01 4.25
CA LEU A 140 10.21 -1.32 4.08
C LEU A 140 11.03 -2.20 3.12
N LEU A 141 11.52 -1.66 2.00
CA LEU A 141 12.37 -2.40 1.08
C LEU A 141 13.65 -2.90 1.76
N LEU A 142 14.29 -2.07 2.59
CA LEU A 142 15.48 -2.46 3.34
C LEU A 142 15.18 -3.58 4.34
N GLN A 143 14.05 -3.52 5.05
CA GLN A 143 13.63 -4.59 5.94
C GLN A 143 13.39 -5.90 5.18
N ILE A 144 12.70 -5.84 4.04
CA ILE A 144 12.47 -7.02 3.19
C ILE A 144 13.80 -7.60 2.69
N PHE A 145 14.70 -6.77 2.16
CA PHE A 145 16.01 -7.24 1.68
C PHE A 145 16.86 -7.81 2.81
N SER A 146 16.75 -7.28 4.03
CA SER A 146 17.45 -7.84 5.18
C SER A 146 16.98 -9.27 5.50
N ALA A 147 15.72 -9.60 5.21
CA ALA A 147 15.15 -10.93 5.45
C ALA A 147 15.42 -11.96 4.34
N MET A 148 15.93 -11.53 3.18
CA MET A 148 16.23 -12.45 2.08
C MET A 148 17.42 -13.36 2.41
N PHE A 149 17.27 -14.67 2.22
CA PHE A 149 18.34 -15.65 2.46
C PHE A 149 19.13 -15.94 1.18
N GLU A 150 20.41 -16.29 1.32
CA GLU A 150 21.24 -16.70 0.19
C GLU A 150 20.99 -18.19 -0.15
N LYS A 151 20.72 -18.49 -1.42
CA LYS A 151 20.65 -19.84 -1.97
C LYS A 151 21.74 -19.99 -3.03
N LYS A 152 22.73 -20.83 -2.75
CA LYS A 152 23.76 -21.21 -3.72
C LYS A 152 23.26 -22.40 -4.55
N VAL A 153 23.58 -22.39 -5.83
CA VAL A 153 23.14 -23.41 -6.78
C VAL A 153 24.32 -23.94 -7.58
N LEU A 154 24.28 -25.22 -7.90
CA LEU A 154 25.26 -25.89 -8.74
C LEU A 154 24.77 -25.98 -10.20
N PRO A 155 25.69 -26.15 -11.18
CA PRO A 155 25.30 -26.43 -12.55
C PRO A 155 24.34 -27.63 -12.65
N GLN A 156 23.34 -27.50 -13.51
CA GLN A 156 22.24 -28.45 -13.74
C GLN A 156 21.24 -28.60 -12.57
N GLU A 157 21.37 -27.80 -11.51
CA GLU A 157 20.40 -27.81 -10.41
C GLU A 157 19.10 -27.11 -10.82
N HIS A 158 17.97 -27.72 -10.50
CA HIS A 158 16.64 -27.15 -10.70
C HIS A 158 16.30 -26.24 -9.51
N VAL A 159 16.13 -24.95 -9.77
CA VAL A 159 15.82 -23.97 -8.70
C VAL A 159 14.35 -24.00 -8.33
N VAL A 160 13.49 -24.11 -9.36
CA VAL A 160 12.03 -24.28 -9.26
C VAL A 160 11.58 -25.18 -10.40
N GLU A 161 10.55 -26.00 -10.17
CA GLU A 161 9.97 -26.85 -11.22
C GLU A 161 8.58 -26.39 -11.62
N GLN A 162 8.26 -26.54 -12.91
CA GLN A 162 6.96 -26.17 -13.44
C GLN A 162 5.85 -27.03 -12.81
N GLY A 163 4.76 -26.37 -12.41
CA GLY A 163 3.59 -27.01 -11.81
C GLY A 163 3.68 -27.19 -10.30
N GLU A 164 4.85 -26.98 -9.68
CA GLU A 164 4.97 -26.95 -8.22
C GLU A 164 4.33 -25.69 -7.64
N ASP A 165 3.83 -25.80 -6.41
CA ASP A 165 3.32 -24.64 -5.68
C ASP A 165 4.48 -23.68 -5.36
N GLY A 166 4.40 -22.47 -5.91
CA GLY A 166 5.46 -21.49 -5.75
C GLY A 166 5.32 -20.72 -4.44
N ASP A 167 6.22 -20.94 -3.47
CA ASP A 167 6.20 -20.21 -2.18
C ASP A 167 7.33 -19.19 -2.01
N HIS A 168 8.26 -19.14 -2.96
CA HIS A 168 9.46 -18.33 -2.88
C HIS A 168 9.59 -17.36 -4.07
N PHE A 169 10.17 -16.22 -3.82
CA PHE A 169 10.65 -15.26 -4.82
C PHE A 169 12.17 -15.30 -4.83
N TYR A 170 12.78 -15.26 -6.01
CA TYR A 170 14.24 -15.30 -6.14
C TYR A 170 14.75 -14.14 -6.99
N VAL A 171 15.84 -13.53 -6.54
CA VAL A 171 16.62 -12.54 -7.30
C VAL A 171 18.01 -13.10 -7.57
N ILE A 172 18.49 -12.97 -8.79
CA ILE A 172 19.79 -13.49 -9.21
C ILE A 172 20.89 -12.53 -8.78
N GLU A 173 21.83 -13.01 -7.97
CA GLU A 173 23.05 -12.27 -7.61
C GLU A 173 24.17 -12.54 -8.62
N ASP A 174 24.35 -13.81 -8.99
CA ASP A 174 25.33 -14.26 -9.98
C ASP A 174 24.95 -15.62 -10.59
N GLY A 175 25.43 -15.88 -11.82
CA GLY A 175 25.20 -17.13 -12.54
C GLY A 175 24.26 -17.00 -13.74
N ILE A 176 24.18 -18.06 -14.55
CA ILE A 176 23.35 -18.13 -15.75
C ILE A 176 22.27 -19.19 -15.56
N PHE A 177 21.02 -18.85 -15.86
CA PHE A 177 19.85 -19.69 -15.63
C PHE A 177 18.97 -19.77 -16.87
N ASP A 178 18.59 -20.98 -17.29
CA ASP A 178 17.65 -21.18 -18.40
C ASP A 178 16.21 -21.31 -17.87
N VAL A 179 15.28 -20.69 -18.59
CA VAL A 179 13.84 -20.79 -18.35
C VAL A 179 13.25 -21.81 -19.31
N ILE A 180 12.76 -22.93 -18.78
CA ILE A 180 12.24 -24.05 -19.55
C ILE A 180 10.75 -24.20 -19.29
N VAL A 181 9.95 -24.22 -20.35
CA VAL A 181 8.52 -24.56 -20.26
C VAL A 181 8.25 -25.85 -21.00
N GLN A 182 7.58 -26.77 -20.30
CA GLN A 182 7.13 -28.03 -20.83
C GLN A 182 5.73 -27.88 -21.44
N ASN A 183 5.64 -28.07 -22.76
CA ASN A 183 4.38 -28.10 -23.49
C ASN A 183 4.27 -29.44 -24.23
N ASN A 184 3.25 -30.26 -23.93
CA ASN A 184 2.93 -31.49 -24.66
C ASN A 184 4.16 -32.39 -24.96
N SER A 185 4.96 -32.66 -23.92
CA SER A 185 6.16 -33.52 -23.97
C SER A 185 7.40 -32.93 -24.69
N GLN A 186 7.39 -31.66 -25.09
CA GLN A 186 8.58 -30.95 -25.56
C GLN A 186 9.05 -29.92 -24.52
N HIS A 187 10.36 -29.87 -24.29
CA HIS A 187 11.01 -28.87 -23.45
C HIS A 187 11.48 -27.71 -24.33
N ASN A 188 10.85 -26.54 -24.15
CA ASN A 188 11.23 -25.34 -24.89
C ASN A 188 11.92 -24.37 -23.93
N ILE A 189 13.14 -23.95 -24.28
CA ILE A 189 13.84 -22.87 -23.60
C ILE A 189 13.22 -21.56 -24.10
N ILE A 190 12.56 -20.84 -23.21
CA ILE A 190 11.85 -19.59 -23.53
C ILE A 190 12.79 -18.39 -23.38
N GLY A 191 13.70 -18.44 -22.41
CA GLY A 191 14.60 -17.34 -22.13
C GLY A 191 15.75 -17.77 -21.23
N GLN A 192 16.69 -16.86 -21.02
CA GLN A 192 17.86 -17.08 -20.18
C GLN A 192 18.14 -15.83 -19.36
N TYR A 193 18.36 -16.01 -18.06
CA TYR A 193 18.86 -14.98 -17.18
C TYR A 193 20.39 -15.03 -17.12
N LYS A 194 21.04 -13.86 -17.17
CA LYS A 194 22.51 -13.72 -17.18
C LYS A 194 22.94 -12.76 -16.08
N HIS A 195 23.39 -13.30 -14.95
CA HIS A 195 23.92 -12.57 -13.78
C HIS A 195 22.96 -11.53 -13.14
N MET A 196 21.75 -11.38 -13.68
CA MET A 196 20.73 -10.43 -13.22
C MET A 196 19.35 -10.97 -13.57
N GLY A 197 18.35 -10.48 -12.84
CA GLY A 197 16.95 -10.83 -13.05
C GLY A 197 16.30 -11.28 -11.76
N ALA A 198 14.98 -11.37 -11.79
CA ALA A 198 14.17 -11.86 -10.68
C ALA A 198 13.04 -12.70 -11.25
N PHE A 199 12.63 -13.73 -10.52
CA PHE A 199 11.55 -14.61 -10.96
C PHE A 199 10.72 -15.09 -9.76
N GLY A 200 9.46 -15.42 -10.04
CA GLY A 200 8.54 -15.90 -9.02
C GLY A 200 7.91 -14.82 -8.16
N GLU A 201 7.85 -13.56 -8.61
CA GLU A 201 7.23 -12.44 -7.88
C GLU A 201 5.78 -12.70 -7.45
N LEU A 202 5.01 -13.41 -8.29
CA LEU A 202 3.61 -13.73 -8.04
C LEU A 202 3.44 -14.67 -6.84
N ALA A 203 4.48 -15.47 -6.53
CA ALA A 203 4.48 -16.35 -5.37
C ALA A 203 4.33 -15.56 -4.05
N LEU A 204 4.75 -14.29 -4.00
CA LEU A 204 4.57 -13.45 -2.80
C LEU A 204 3.11 -13.02 -2.61
N MET A 205 2.33 -12.96 -3.68
CA MET A 205 0.94 -12.47 -3.63
C MET A 205 -0.05 -13.60 -3.33
N TYR A 206 0.06 -14.71 -4.04
CA TYR A 206 -0.87 -15.85 -3.92
C TYR A 206 -0.17 -17.17 -4.25
N SER A 207 -0.75 -18.27 -3.78
CA SER A 207 -0.30 -19.61 -4.17
C SER A 207 -0.69 -19.86 -5.62
N TYR A 208 0.32 -20.04 -6.47
CA TYR A 208 0.15 -20.29 -7.89
C TYR A 208 1.19 -21.31 -8.37
N PRO A 209 0.77 -22.33 -9.13
CA PRO A 209 1.69 -23.29 -9.73
C PRO A 209 2.71 -22.59 -10.62
N ARG A 210 3.98 -22.96 -10.52
CA ARG A 210 5.04 -22.35 -11.31
C ARG A 210 4.77 -22.53 -12.82
N PRO A 211 4.82 -21.46 -13.62
CA PRO A 211 4.56 -21.56 -15.06
C PRO A 211 5.74 -22.16 -15.84
N ALA A 212 6.94 -22.14 -15.27
CA ALA A 212 8.18 -22.59 -15.90
C ALA A 212 9.12 -23.25 -14.88
N THR A 213 10.03 -24.08 -15.39
CA THR A 213 11.16 -24.65 -14.66
C THR A 213 12.39 -23.76 -14.86
N ILE A 214 13.14 -23.48 -13.80
CA ILE A 214 14.38 -22.70 -13.87
C ILE A 214 15.56 -23.60 -13.53
N VAL A 215 16.53 -23.69 -14.42
CA VAL A 215 17.71 -24.55 -14.26
C VAL A 215 18.98 -23.73 -14.32
N ALA A 216 19.89 -23.96 -13.37
CA ALA A 216 21.20 -23.32 -13.36
C ALA A 216 22.11 -23.96 -14.42
N ILE A 217 22.76 -23.14 -15.25
CA ILE A 217 23.74 -23.60 -16.24
C ILE A 217 25.15 -23.55 -15.64
N THR A 218 25.41 -22.53 -14.83
CA THR A 218 26.67 -22.32 -14.11
C THR A 218 26.44 -22.46 -12.61
N GLU A 219 27.53 -22.51 -11.83
CA GLU A 219 27.42 -22.19 -10.41
C GLU A 219 26.89 -20.76 -10.26
N GLY A 220 26.04 -20.54 -9.26
CA GLY A 220 25.38 -19.24 -9.08
C GLY A 220 24.88 -19.05 -7.65
N SER A 221 24.47 -17.82 -7.38
CA SER A 221 23.89 -17.41 -6.10
C SER A 221 22.62 -16.61 -6.32
N LEU A 222 21.64 -16.88 -5.47
CA LEU A 222 20.30 -16.28 -5.50
C LEU A 222 19.95 -15.72 -4.13
N TRP A 223 19.19 -14.65 -4.11
CA TRP A 223 18.51 -14.16 -2.90
C TRP A 223 17.06 -14.66 -2.92
N GLY A 224 16.70 -15.49 -1.96
CA GLY A 224 15.36 -16.04 -1.78
C GLY A 224 14.55 -15.27 -0.74
N LEU A 225 13.24 -15.15 -0.96
CA LEU A 225 12.27 -14.65 0.01
C LEU A 225 11.00 -15.50 -0.04
N ASP A 226 10.53 -15.95 1.10
CA ASP A 226 9.29 -16.71 1.23
C ASP A 226 8.06 -15.80 1.40
N ARG A 227 6.90 -16.30 0.95
CA ARG A 227 5.61 -15.57 1.06
C ARG A 227 5.26 -15.19 2.51
N PRO A 228 5.33 -16.10 3.51
CA PRO A 228 4.98 -15.74 4.89
C PRO A 228 5.85 -14.60 5.42
N THR A 229 7.17 -14.67 5.25
CA THR A 229 8.08 -13.61 5.69
C THR A 229 7.79 -12.27 5.02
N PHE A 230 7.58 -12.25 3.69
CA PHE A 230 7.20 -11.00 3.00
C PHE A 230 5.90 -10.40 3.54
N ARG A 231 4.87 -11.23 3.75
CA ARG A 231 3.58 -10.79 4.30
C ARG A 231 3.72 -10.26 5.71
N THR A 232 4.41 -11.00 6.57
CA THR A 232 4.66 -10.61 7.95
C THR A 232 5.40 -9.28 8.02
N ILE A 233 6.49 -9.09 7.27
CA ILE A 233 7.25 -7.83 7.24
C ILE A 233 6.36 -6.69 6.74
N THR A 234 5.60 -6.91 5.65
CA THR A 234 4.74 -5.88 5.08
C THR A 234 3.63 -5.46 6.04
N VAL A 235 2.95 -6.42 6.67
CA VAL A 235 1.85 -6.12 7.61
C VAL A 235 2.38 -5.50 8.89
N THR A 236 3.44 -6.05 9.48
CA THR A 236 4.05 -5.48 10.70
C THR A 236 4.54 -4.05 10.47
N PHE A 237 5.23 -3.76 9.37
CA PHE A 237 5.65 -2.40 9.02
C PHE A 237 4.46 -1.43 8.92
N GLN A 238 3.38 -1.85 8.25
CA GLN A 238 2.17 -1.01 8.13
C GLN A 238 1.45 -0.82 9.47
N LEU A 239 1.42 -1.83 10.34
CA LEU A 239 0.84 -1.73 11.67
C LEU A 239 1.67 -0.81 12.58
N GLU A 240 2.99 -0.97 12.61
CA GLU A 240 3.88 -0.08 13.36
C GLU A 240 3.76 1.36 12.90
N LYS A 241 3.68 1.58 11.58
CA LYS A 241 3.45 2.88 10.97
C LYS A 241 2.12 3.49 11.42
N LYS A 242 1.02 2.73 11.32
CA LYS A 242 -0.30 3.16 11.79
C LYS A 242 -0.30 3.50 13.28
N LYS A 243 0.36 2.67 14.11
CA LYS A 243 0.48 2.89 15.56
C LYS A 243 1.25 4.18 15.87
N LYS A 244 2.37 4.44 15.20
CA LYS A 244 3.14 5.69 15.33
C LYS A 244 2.30 6.92 14.99
N ILE A 245 1.61 6.91 13.84
CA ILE A 245 0.75 8.03 13.43
C ILE A 245 -0.42 8.21 14.41
N GLN A 246 -1.02 7.11 14.90
CA GLN A 246 -2.09 7.17 15.88
C GLN A 246 -1.65 7.80 17.22
N MET A 247 -0.43 7.50 17.67
CA MET A 247 0.17 8.16 18.84
C MET A 247 0.35 9.67 18.61
N LEU A 248 0.87 10.07 17.44
CA LEU A 248 1.01 11.48 17.07
C LEU A 248 -0.34 12.21 17.02
N LEU A 249 -1.38 11.57 16.47
CA LEU A 249 -2.73 12.14 16.44
C LEU A 249 -3.32 12.32 17.85
N SER A 250 -3.04 11.39 18.76
CA SER A 250 -3.52 11.42 20.14
C SER A 250 -2.87 12.54 20.98
N ASN A 251 -1.67 12.98 20.60
CA ASN A 251 -0.99 14.12 21.23
C ASN A 251 -1.64 15.46 20.88
N VAL A 252 -2.31 15.57 19.73
CA VAL A 252 -3.01 16.78 19.31
C VAL A 252 -4.28 16.96 20.14
N PRO A 253 -4.38 18.03 20.97
CA PRO A 253 -5.46 18.17 21.95
C PRO A 253 -6.86 18.06 21.37
N PHE A 254 -7.09 18.65 20.19
CA PHE A 254 -8.41 18.69 19.57
C PHE A 254 -8.80 17.41 18.82
N PHE A 255 -7.86 16.49 18.58
CA PHE A 255 -8.13 15.16 18.04
C PHE A 255 -8.46 14.13 19.13
N LYS A 256 -8.33 14.48 20.41
CA LYS A 256 -8.72 13.60 21.53
C LYS A 256 -10.21 13.33 21.62
N SER A 257 -11.04 14.16 20.99
CA SER A 257 -12.50 14.00 20.92
C SER A 257 -12.96 13.01 19.84
N LEU A 258 -12.04 12.51 19.01
CA LEU A 258 -12.34 11.53 17.97
C LEU A 258 -12.59 10.15 18.56
N GLU A 259 -13.59 9.46 18.03
CA GLU A 259 -13.78 8.04 18.31
C GLU A 259 -12.73 7.19 17.57
N ASP A 260 -12.47 5.97 18.05
CA ASP A 260 -11.50 5.05 17.42
C ASP A 260 -11.83 4.77 15.94
N THR A 261 -13.13 4.70 15.61
CA THR A 261 -13.55 4.50 14.21
C THR A 261 -13.29 5.72 13.33
N GLU A 262 -13.26 6.92 13.91
CA GLU A 262 -12.95 8.17 13.22
C GLU A 262 -11.44 8.33 13.06
N SER A 263 -10.66 8.01 14.09
CA SER A 263 -9.19 8.08 14.04
C SER A 263 -8.60 7.12 13.00
N VAL A 264 -9.10 5.88 12.90
CA VAL A 264 -8.68 4.92 11.88
C VAL A 264 -8.92 5.45 10.47
N LYS A 265 -10.02 6.16 10.23
CA LYS A 265 -10.29 6.75 8.92
C LYS A 265 -9.33 7.89 8.57
N ILE A 266 -8.85 8.64 9.56
CA ILE A 266 -7.83 9.68 9.36
C ILE A 266 -6.51 9.04 8.90
N LEU A 267 -6.15 7.88 9.45
CA LEU A 267 -4.92 7.17 9.07
C LEU A 267 -4.86 6.81 7.57
N ASP A 268 -6.01 6.69 6.90
CA ASP A 268 -6.06 6.36 5.48
C ASP A 268 -5.89 7.60 4.56
N VAL A 269 -5.94 8.82 5.10
CA VAL A 269 -5.82 10.08 4.31
C VAL A 269 -4.58 10.91 4.63
N VAL A 270 -3.83 10.54 5.66
CA VAL A 270 -2.58 11.23 6.00
C VAL A 270 -1.48 10.91 4.99
N GLU A 271 -0.68 11.92 4.69
CA GLU A 271 0.50 11.81 3.83
C GLU A 271 1.76 12.06 4.66
N GLU A 272 2.88 11.45 4.29
CA GLU A 272 4.18 11.71 4.91
C GLU A 272 5.06 12.52 3.97
N ASN A 273 5.53 13.67 4.45
CA ASN A 273 6.41 14.54 3.69
C ASN A 273 7.76 14.70 4.40
N ASN A 274 8.83 14.51 3.64
CA ASN A 274 10.21 14.74 4.09
C ASN A 274 10.72 16.05 3.52
N TYR A 275 11.29 16.91 4.38
CA TYR A 275 11.86 18.20 4.03
C TYR A 275 13.34 18.25 4.34
N GLN A 276 14.12 18.87 3.46
CA GLN A 276 15.54 19.12 3.65
C GLN A 276 15.79 20.39 4.48
N SER A 277 17.01 20.53 5.01
CA SER A 277 17.37 21.69 5.83
C SER A 277 17.19 23.01 5.09
N GLY A 278 16.41 23.92 5.68
CA GLY A 278 16.10 25.24 5.12
C GLY A 278 14.99 25.23 4.06
N GLU A 279 14.42 24.06 3.74
CA GLU A 279 13.32 23.95 2.79
C GLU A 279 12.06 24.64 3.34
N CYS A 280 11.34 25.34 2.45
CA CYS A 280 10.09 26.00 2.79
C CYS A 280 8.94 24.99 2.72
N ILE A 281 8.31 24.72 3.87
CA ILE A 281 7.15 23.82 3.97
C ILE A 281 5.91 24.51 3.38
N PHE A 282 5.69 25.76 3.76
CA PHE A 282 4.74 26.64 3.09
C PHE A 282 5.15 28.11 3.21
N PRO A 283 4.97 28.91 2.15
CA PRO A 283 5.18 30.35 2.21
C PRO A 283 3.96 31.11 2.74
N LYS A 284 4.21 32.28 3.32
CA LYS A 284 3.20 33.28 3.63
C LYS A 284 2.37 33.61 2.38
N GLY A 285 1.06 33.76 2.57
CA GLY A 285 0.10 34.09 1.53
C GLY A 285 -0.41 32.90 0.73
N GLN A 286 0.12 31.68 0.94
CA GLN A 286 -0.45 30.46 0.37
C GLN A 286 -1.85 30.19 0.96
N THR A 287 -2.72 29.53 0.20
CA THR A 287 -3.99 29.03 0.74
C THR A 287 -3.73 28.02 1.86
N SER A 288 -4.54 28.12 2.92
CA SER A 288 -4.34 27.36 4.14
C SER A 288 -5.16 26.07 4.09
N ASP A 289 -4.70 25.10 3.30
CA ASP A 289 -5.49 23.90 2.96
C ASP A 289 -4.96 22.62 3.62
N LYS A 290 -3.85 22.74 4.37
CA LYS A 290 -3.15 21.59 4.97
C LYS A 290 -2.83 21.83 6.44
N PHE A 291 -2.84 20.77 7.22
CA PHE A 291 -2.41 20.74 8.61
C PHE A 291 -1.18 19.82 8.73
N TYR A 292 -0.27 20.12 9.66
CA TYR A 292 1.01 19.44 9.79
C TYR A 292 1.26 19.01 11.24
N ILE A 293 1.78 17.79 11.42
CA ILE A 293 2.35 17.30 12.68
C ILE A 293 3.81 16.95 12.42
N VAL A 294 4.71 17.37 13.29
CA VAL A 294 6.14 17.05 13.19
C VAL A 294 6.35 15.62 13.73
N GLU A 295 6.72 14.70 12.84
CA GLU A 295 7.09 13.33 13.24
C GLU A 295 8.55 13.27 13.69
N SER A 296 9.45 14.04 13.06
CA SER A 296 10.83 14.18 13.52
C SER A 296 11.47 15.45 12.99
N GLY A 297 12.44 15.99 13.73
CA GLY A 297 13.16 17.22 13.38
C GLY A 297 12.54 18.48 13.98
N GLU A 298 12.93 19.65 13.46
CA GLU A 298 12.48 20.95 13.96
C GLU A 298 11.93 21.84 12.83
N VAL A 299 10.85 22.57 13.10
CA VAL A 299 10.25 23.52 12.16
C VAL A 299 10.25 24.91 12.78
N LYS A 300 10.76 25.91 12.06
CA LYS A 300 10.67 27.31 12.46
C LYS A 300 9.54 28.01 11.71
N ILE A 301 8.70 28.73 12.46
CA ILE A 301 7.62 29.57 11.92
C ILE A 301 8.12 31.01 11.91
N VAL A 302 8.10 31.62 10.73
CA VAL A 302 8.57 32.99 10.49
C VAL A 302 7.39 33.85 10.08
N GLY A 303 7.29 35.06 10.64
CA GLY A 303 6.28 36.03 10.22
C GLY A 303 6.62 37.45 10.63
N GLU A 304 5.70 38.36 10.35
CA GLU A 304 5.88 39.78 10.65
C GLU A 304 5.50 40.07 12.10
N LYS A 305 6.45 40.65 12.84
CA LYS A 305 6.18 41.25 14.15
C LYS A 305 5.89 42.73 13.94
N LEU A 306 4.87 43.29 14.62
CA LEU A 306 4.37 44.66 14.45
C LEU A 306 5.46 45.67 14.00
N GLY A 307 5.50 45.98 12.70
CA GLY A 307 6.27 47.10 12.14
C GLY A 307 7.71 46.85 11.66
N SER A 308 8.29 45.64 11.72
CA SER A 308 9.59 45.39 11.04
C SER A 308 9.86 43.90 10.73
N LYS A 309 10.84 43.69 9.82
CA LYS A 309 11.38 42.46 9.20
C LYS A 309 10.92 41.11 9.76
N GLU A 310 10.67 40.18 8.85
CA GLU A 310 10.39 38.76 9.15
C GLU A 310 11.32 38.21 10.24
N ALA A 311 10.71 37.70 11.31
CA ALA A 311 11.38 37.12 12.46
C ALA A 311 10.78 35.76 12.80
N GLU A 312 11.58 34.90 13.44
CA GLU A 312 11.12 33.64 14.00
C GLU A 312 10.15 33.91 15.15
N ILE A 313 8.92 33.40 15.03
CA ILE A 313 7.83 33.58 16.00
C ILE A 313 7.81 32.40 16.96
N VAL A 314 7.83 31.18 16.41
CA VAL A 314 7.72 29.92 17.13
C VAL A 314 8.63 28.89 16.48
N ARG A 315 9.15 27.98 17.29
CA ARG A 315 9.82 26.77 16.84
C ARG A 315 9.04 25.57 17.36
N HIS A 316 8.74 24.65 16.46
CA HIS A 316 8.06 23.39 16.74
C HIS A 316 9.08 22.25 16.69
N HIS A 317 8.96 21.33 17.64
CA HIS A 317 9.77 20.15 17.79
C HIS A 317 8.96 18.90 17.44
N GLU A 318 9.55 17.72 17.62
CA GLU A 318 8.87 16.44 17.48
C GLU A 318 7.57 16.40 18.31
N GLU A 319 6.52 15.79 17.76
CA GLU A 319 5.16 15.72 18.30
C GLU A 319 4.37 17.04 18.33
N ASP A 320 5.01 18.19 18.05
CA ASP A 320 4.29 19.45 17.89
C ASP A 320 3.53 19.48 16.55
N PHE A 321 2.50 20.32 16.50
CA PHE A 321 1.72 20.56 15.30
C PHE A 321 1.72 22.04 14.92
N PHE A 322 1.44 22.32 13.64
CA PHE A 322 1.35 23.68 13.12
C PHE A 322 0.44 23.76 11.90
N GLY A 323 -0.02 24.98 11.61
CA GLY A 323 -0.88 25.24 10.47
C GLY A 323 -2.35 24.89 10.74
N GLU A 324 -2.72 24.75 12.01
CA GLU A 324 -4.06 24.57 12.55
C GLU A 324 -5.04 25.64 12.08
N SER A 325 -4.56 26.83 11.69
CA SER A 325 -5.38 27.85 11.01
C SER A 325 -6.12 27.35 9.76
N ALA A 326 -5.59 26.32 9.08
CA ALA A 326 -6.23 25.65 7.95
C ALA A 326 -7.53 24.92 8.34
N LEU A 327 -7.59 24.42 9.58
CA LEU A 327 -8.74 23.71 10.15
C LEU A 327 -9.80 24.67 10.71
N ILE A 328 -9.64 26.00 10.61
CA ILE A 328 -10.68 26.92 11.10
C ILE A 328 -11.06 27.91 10.01
N SER A 329 -10.07 28.40 9.27
CA SER A 329 -10.26 29.47 8.30
C SER A 329 -9.65 29.10 6.96
N ASN A 330 -10.40 29.35 5.90
CA ASN A 330 -9.88 29.29 4.54
C ASN A 330 -9.17 30.62 4.16
N LYS A 331 -8.50 31.25 5.13
CA LYS A 331 -7.74 32.48 4.91
C LYS A 331 -6.31 32.14 4.48
N PRO A 332 -5.64 32.99 3.69
CA PRO A 332 -4.24 32.81 3.36
C PRO A 332 -3.34 32.76 4.60
N ARG A 333 -2.27 31.96 4.54
CA ARG A 333 -1.25 31.85 5.60
C ARG A 333 -0.67 33.21 5.94
N THR A 334 -0.63 33.55 7.22
CA THR A 334 -0.01 34.80 7.72
C THR A 334 1.49 34.64 7.98
N THR A 335 1.95 33.41 8.13
CA THR A 335 3.33 33.01 8.43
C THR A 335 3.88 32.06 7.37
N SER A 336 5.20 31.91 7.34
CA SER A 336 5.90 30.89 6.55
C SER A 336 6.51 29.85 7.49
N ALA A 337 6.55 28.59 7.07
CA ALA A 337 7.18 27.50 7.81
C ALA A 337 8.42 26.98 7.08
N TYR A 338 9.53 26.79 7.80
CA TYR A 338 10.78 26.30 7.25
C TYR A 338 11.33 25.15 8.08
N ALA A 339 11.86 24.13 7.40
CA ALA A 339 12.54 23.01 8.03
C ALA A 339 13.91 23.43 8.60
N VAL A 340 14.23 22.97 9.81
CA VAL A 340 15.53 23.13 10.46
C VAL A 340 16.18 21.76 10.56
N GLY A 341 17.14 21.48 9.67
CA GLY A 341 17.67 20.12 9.51
C GLY A 341 16.78 19.24 8.64
N LYS A 342 16.93 17.91 8.74
CA LYS A 342 16.01 16.97 8.09
C LYS A 342 14.75 16.87 8.95
N VAL A 343 13.60 17.11 8.33
CA VAL A 343 12.30 17.11 9.02
C VAL A 343 11.38 16.13 8.31
N LYS A 344 10.67 15.32 9.08
CA LYS A 344 9.56 14.50 8.59
C LYS A 344 8.27 15.01 9.22
N CYS A 345 7.27 15.28 8.40
CA CYS A 345 5.96 15.70 8.88
C CYS A 345 4.86 14.77 8.35
N ILE A 346 3.88 14.52 9.20
CA ILE A 346 2.57 14.03 8.78
C ILE A 346 1.77 15.22 8.28
N VAL A 347 1.21 15.09 7.08
CA VAL A 347 0.47 16.13 6.38
C VAL A 347 -0.97 15.67 6.20
N MET A 348 -1.91 16.54 6.54
CA MET A 348 -3.33 16.27 6.41
C MET A 348 -3.99 17.36 5.58
N ASP A 349 -4.60 16.99 4.46
CA ASP A 349 -5.41 17.90 3.66
C ASP A 349 -6.79 18.05 4.30
N VAL A 350 -7.20 19.29 4.56
CA VAL A 350 -8.48 19.62 5.19
C VAL A 350 -9.67 19.13 4.36
N GLN A 351 -9.57 19.19 3.03
CA GLN A 351 -10.61 18.68 2.14
C GLN A 351 -10.68 17.15 2.17
N ALA A 352 -9.54 16.47 2.30
CA ALA A 352 -9.52 15.02 2.44
C ALA A 352 -10.12 14.59 3.78
N LEU A 353 -9.78 15.30 4.86
CA LEU A 353 -10.36 15.10 6.19
C LEU A 353 -11.88 15.27 6.17
N GLU A 354 -12.38 16.35 5.55
CA GLU A 354 -13.82 16.62 5.47
C GLU A 354 -14.57 15.59 4.63
N ARG A 355 -13.96 15.03 3.58
CA ARG A 355 -14.57 13.93 2.80
C ARG A 355 -14.75 12.66 3.62
N VAL A 356 -13.85 12.41 4.57
CA VAL A 356 -13.79 11.16 5.32
C VAL A 356 -14.58 11.22 6.62
N LEU A 357 -14.53 12.35 7.32
CA LEU A 357 -15.22 12.55 8.59
C LEU A 357 -16.52 13.35 8.46
N GLY A 358 -16.78 13.95 7.30
CA GLY A 358 -17.78 15.01 7.17
C GLY A 358 -17.26 16.33 7.77
N PRO A 359 -18.16 17.28 8.09
CA PRO A 359 -17.77 18.56 8.70
C PRO A 359 -17.06 18.35 10.05
N TYR A 360 -15.73 18.33 10.03
CA TYR A 360 -14.91 18.05 11.22
C TYR A 360 -15.13 19.09 12.35
N MET A 361 -15.60 20.28 12.00
CA MET A 361 -16.04 21.29 12.97
C MET A 361 -17.14 20.80 13.92
N ASP A 362 -18.00 19.89 13.46
CA ASP A 362 -19.05 19.31 14.32
C ASP A 362 -18.49 18.27 15.28
N ILE A 363 -17.39 17.62 14.92
CA ILE A 363 -16.63 16.74 15.81
C ILE A 363 -15.92 17.57 16.88
N LEU A 364 -15.25 18.66 16.47
CA LEU A 364 -14.60 19.58 17.41
C LEU A 364 -15.57 20.19 18.43
N LYS A 365 -16.82 20.45 18.04
CA LYS A 365 -17.86 20.95 18.96
C LYS A 365 -18.33 19.92 19.99
N ARG A 366 -18.06 18.61 19.82
CA ARG A 366 -18.42 17.58 20.80
C ARG A 366 -17.74 17.84 22.15
N ASP A 367 -16.50 18.36 22.10
CA ASP A 367 -15.77 18.83 23.27
C ASP A 367 -15.58 20.35 23.21
N MET A 368 -16.55 21.06 23.79
CA MET A 368 -16.53 22.53 23.86
C MET A 368 -15.28 23.10 24.55
N SER A 369 -14.63 22.34 25.43
CA SER A 369 -13.40 22.80 26.11
C SER A 369 -12.22 22.85 25.15
N GLN A 370 -12.07 21.83 24.30
CA GLN A 370 -11.06 21.76 23.25
C GLN A 370 -11.32 22.77 22.13
N TYR A 371 -12.59 23.01 21.79
CA TYR A 371 -12.96 24.03 20.81
C TYR A 371 -12.58 25.45 21.26
N GLU A 372 -12.81 25.78 22.55
CA GLU A 372 -12.36 27.04 23.10
C GLU A 372 -10.83 27.14 23.19
N GLU A 373 -10.15 26.06 23.54
CA GLU A 373 -8.69 26.01 23.61
C GLU A 373 -8.08 26.21 22.22
N LEU A 374 -8.62 25.56 21.19
CA LEU A 374 -8.27 25.76 19.79
C LEU A 374 -8.45 27.23 19.37
N ILE A 375 -9.59 27.85 19.68
CA ILE A 375 -9.84 29.27 19.43
C ILE A 375 -8.86 30.18 20.18
N LYS A 376 -8.51 29.83 21.43
CA LYS A 376 -7.52 30.57 22.24
C LYS A 376 -6.11 30.42 21.68
N LEU A 377 -5.73 29.22 21.24
CA LEU A 377 -4.43 28.93 20.62
C LEU A 377 -4.23 29.74 19.33
N LEU A 378 -5.33 29.99 18.61
CA LEU A 378 -5.34 30.73 17.35
C LEU A 378 -5.22 32.27 17.49
N GLY A 379 -5.43 32.83 18.70
CA GLY A 379 -5.32 34.28 18.94
C GLY A 379 -6.24 35.15 18.06
N PRO A 380 -6.22 36.50 18.17
CA PRO A 380 -7.31 37.39 17.76
C PRO A 380 -7.33 37.67 16.24
N GLN A 381 -7.44 36.63 15.41
CA GLN A 381 -7.66 36.73 13.94
C GLN A 381 -9.05 36.22 13.52
N ILE A 382 -9.85 35.78 14.50
CA ILE A 382 -11.26 35.48 14.33
C ILE A 382 -12.04 36.76 14.67
N ASP A 383 -12.16 37.66 13.71
CA ASP A 383 -13.33 38.52 13.67
C ASP A 383 -14.54 37.61 13.48
N THR A 384 -15.24 37.28 14.56
CA THR A 384 -16.52 36.55 14.59
C THR A 384 -17.68 37.39 14.03
N LYS A 385 -17.41 38.28 13.08
CA LYS A 385 -18.42 39.07 12.37
C LYS A 385 -18.30 38.86 10.86
N ALA A 386 -19.02 37.86 10.37
CA ALA A 386 -19.81 37.92 9.13
C ALA A 386 -20.75 36.71 9.07
#